data_AF-A0A7S3X6H6-F1
#
_entry.id   AF-A0A7S3X6H6-F1
#
_cell.length_a   1.000
_cell.length_b   1.000
_cell.length_c   1.000
_cell.angle_alpha   90.00
_cell.angle_beta   90.00
_cell.angle_gamma   90.00
#
_symmetry.space_group_name_H-M   'P 1'
#
loop_
_entity.id
_entity.type
_entity.pdbx_description
1 polymer ?
#
loop_
_entity_poly.entity_id
_entity_poly.type
_entity_poly.pdbx_seq_one_letter_code
_entity_poly.pdbx_strand_id
1 'polypeptide(L)'
;PRLSYGVIALDDELRRLCDGWGEPAISARRLLAGGPASVDAAFAALGGGYVRDERGKFKQLGYLKALATARLLELGFDVLLSDADAVWLGDPWPWIGSRAGGQPSADAGDLPLADVLASNDMPDLRRDGQPDSVYNSGVAFFRASPGGRGGRARRFALEWANRTLATGVIGNDQTEFNRLLRNRYIDGDYSCNRPECLARDPGMYVPYSAEWVCDGG
;
A
#
# COMPACT_ATOMS: atom_id res chain seq x y z
N PRO A 1 -10.31 12.76 16.93
CA PRO A 1 -10.86 11.80 15.94
C PRO A 1 -10.30 10.40 16.19
N ARG A 2 -11.18 9.43 16.50
CA ARG A 2 -10.74 8.05 16.63
C ARG A 2 -10.26 7.56 15.26
N LEU A 3 -9.09 6.97 15.24
CA LEU A 3 -8.58 6.22 14.10
C LEU A 3 -9.52 5.03 13.90
N SER A 4 -10.21 5.00 12.76
CA SER A 4 -11.01 3.85 12.37
C SER A 4 -10.09 2.86 11.68
N TYR A 5 -9.83 1.72 12.32
CA TYR A 5 -9.19 0.58 11.65
C TYR A 5 -10.26 -0.39 11.17
N GLY A 6 -9.89 -1.27 10.25
CA GLY A 6 -10.71 -2.39 9.86
C GLY A 6 -9.96 -3.36 8.96
N VAL A 7 -10.28 -4.64 9.08
CA VAL A 7 -9.68 -5.71 8.27
C VAL A 7 -10.33 -5.70 6.88
N ILE A 8 -9.53 -5.66 5.81
CA ILE A 8 -10.03 -5.88 4.45
C ILE A 8 -10.17 -7.39 4.24
N ALA A 9 -11.38 -7.92 4.41
CA ALA A 9 -11.66 -9.33 4.26
C ALA A 9 -11.81 -9.70 2.77
N LEU A 10 -10.94 -10.59 2.30
CA LEU A 10 -10.88 -11.02 0.89
C LEU A 10 -11.77 -12.23 0.59
N ASP A 11 -12.19 -12.94 1.63
CA ASP A 11 -13.14 -14.02 1.56
C ASP A 11 -14.16 -13.95 2.71
N ASP A 12 -15.20 -14.79 2.63
CA ASP A 12 -16.26 -14.84 3.64
C ASP A 12 -15.81 -15.53 4.93
N GLU A 13 -14.72 -16.32 4.90
CA GLU A 13 -14.20 -17.01 6.08
C GLU A 13 -13.52 -16.03 7.03
N LEU A 14 -12.59 -15.23 6.53
CA LEU A 14 -11.97 -14.14 7.28
C LEU A 14 -13.02 -13.13 7.74
N ARG A 15 -14.04 -12.84 6.92
CA ARG A 15 -15.12 -11.94 7.33
C ARG A 15 -15.88 -12.49 8.56
N ARG A 16 -16.25 -13.77 8.53
CA ARG A 16 -16.91 -14.44 9.66
C ARG A 16 -16.01 -14.50 10.89
N LEU A 17 -14.71 -14.69 10.70
CA LEU A 17 -13.74 -14.68 11.80
C LEU A 17 -13.70 -13.31 12.48
N CYS A 18 -13.60 -12.22 11.71
CA CYS A 18 -13.67 -10.87 12.25
C CYS A 18 -14.99 -10.61 13.00
N ASP A 19 -16.13 -11.03 12.45
CA ASP A 19 -17.42 -10.90 13.13
C ASP A 19 -17.46 -11.67 14.46
N GLY A 20 -16.87 -12.87 14.50
CA GLY A 20 -16.76 -13.67 15.72
C GLY A 20 -15.87 -13.02 16.80
N TRP A 21 -14.86 -12.25 16.39
CA TRP A 21 -13.98 -11.50 17.29
C TRP A 21 -14.48 -10.09 17.63
N GLY A 22 -15.55 -9.62 16.97
CA GLY A 22 -16.02 -8.24 17.12
C GLY A 22 -15.13 -7.21 16.43
N GLU A 23 -14.27 -7.65 15.51
CA GLU A 23 -13.34 -6.80 14.77
C GLU A 23 -14.03 -6.13 13.58
N PRO A 24 -13.89 -4.80 13.38
CA PRO A 24 -14.41 -4.14 12.19
C PRO A 24 -13.77 -4.73 10.93
N ALA A 25 -14.58 -5.13 9.95
CA ALA A 25 -14.06 -5.57 8.67
C ALA A 25 -14.87 -5.05 7.48
N ILE A 26 -14.15 -4.82 6.38
CA ILE A 26 -14.68 -4.38 5.09
C ILE A 26 -14.58 -5.57 4.14
N SER A 27 -15.70 -5.97 3.54
CA SER A 27 -15.67 -6.98 2.47
C SER A 27 -15.02 -6.38 1.22
N ALA A 28 -13.86 -6.89 0.83
CA ALA A 28 -13.17 -6.45 -0.38
C ALA A 28 -14.02 -6.69 -1.64
N ARG A 29 -14.74 -7.82 -1.69
CA ARG A 29 -15.65 -8.15 -2.80
C ARG A 29 -16.76 -7.11 -2.94
N ARG A 30 -17.34 -6.65 -1.83
CA ARG A 30 -18.35 -5.57 -1.87
C ARG A 30 -17.74 -4.22 -2.19
N LEU A 31 -16.58 -3.92 -1.61
CA LEU A 31 -15.85 -2.67 -1.84
C LEU A 31 -15.52 -2.48 -3.33
N LEU A 32 -15.14 -3.57 -3.99
CA LEU A 32 -14.72 -3.62 -5.39
C LEU A 32 -15.84 -4.03 -6.37
N ALA A 33 -17.08 -4.14 -5.89
CA ALA A 33 -18.22 -4.52 -6.72
C ALA A 33 -18.45 -3.51 -7.86
N GLY A 34 -18.80 -4.02 -9.04
CA GLY A 34 -18.94 -3.21 -10.25
C GLY A 34 -17.61 -2.77 -10.88
N GLY A 35 -16.49 -3.31 -10.40
CA GLY A 35 -15.17 -3.17 -11.02
C GLY A 35 -15.03 -3.96 -12.34
N PRO A 36 -13.83 -3.94 -12.95
CA PRO A 36 -13.56 -4.69 -14.18
C PRO A 36 -13.64 -6.21 -13.94
N ALA A 37 -13.88 -6.98 -15.00
CA ALA A 37 -13.96 -8.45 -14.94
C ALA A 37 -12.72 -9.14 -14.33
N SER A 38 -11.57 -8.46 -14.36
CA SER A 38 -10.35 -8.92 -13.68
C SER A 38 -10.49 -9.02 -12.16
N VAL A 39 -11.39 -8.26 -11.54
CA VAL A 39 -11.70 -8.35 -10.10
C VAL A 39 -12.36 -9.68 -9.77
N ASP A 40 -13.41 -10.04 -10.51
CA ASP A 40 -14.11 -11.31 -10.31
C ASP A 40 -13.19 -12.50 -10.59
N ALA A 41 -12.37 -12.41 -11.64
CA ALA A 41 -11.37 -13.41 -11.95
C ALA A 41 -10.32 -13.56 -10.83
N ALA A 42 -9.86 -12.45 -10.23
CA ALA A 42 -8.91 -12.48 -9.13
C ALA A 42 -9.48 -13.15 -7.88
N PHE A 43 -10.72 -12.81 -7.50
CA PHE A 43 -11.39 -13.47 -6.38
C PHE A 43 -11.67 -14.95 -6.65
N ALA A 44 -12.03 -15.33 -7.87
CA ALA A 44 -12.21 -16.72 -8.25
C ALA A 44 -10.89 -17.51 -8.17
N ALA A 45 -9.78 -16.90 -8.62
CA ALA A 45 -8.46 -17.50 -8.60
C ALA A 45 -7.88 -17.68 -7.20
N LEU A 46 -8.24 -16.82 -6.22
CA LEU A 46 -7.85 -17.02 -4.83
C LEU A 46 -8.41 -18.31 -4.24
N GLY A 47 -9.62 -18.73 -4.66
CA GLY A 47 -10.14 -20.09 -4.50
C GLY A 47 -9.85 -20.78 -3.16
N GLY A 48 -10.11 -20.11 -2.03
CA GLY A 48 -9.90 -20.61 -0.66
C GLY A 48 -8.47 -21.11 -0.33
N GLY A 49 -8.21 -21.40 0.94
CA GLY A 49 -6.97 -22.06 1.37
C GLY A 49 -5.72 -21.15 1.46
N TYR A 50 -4.55 -21.78 1.58
CA TYR A 50 -3.30 -21.08 1.88
C TYR A 50 -2.66 -20.47 0.64
N VAL A 51 -2.57 -19.14 0.61
CA VAL A 51 -2.16 -18.35 -0.57
C VAL A 51 -0.66 -18.45 -0.89
N ARG A 52 0.21 -18.70 0.10
CA ARG A 52 1.67 -18.51 -0.03
C ARG A 52 2.35 -19.55 -0.92
N ASP A 53 1.81 -20.77 -0.97
CA ASP A 53 2.42 -21.90 -1.70
C ASP A 53 1.77 -22.16 -3.08
N GLU A 54 0.73 -21.39 -3.42
CA GLU A 54 -0.02 -21.60 -4.65
C GLU A 54 0.36 -20.59 -5.73
N ARG A 55 0.87 -21.11 -6.85
CA ARG A 55 1.39 -20.31 -7.96
C ARG A 55 0.32 -19.34 -8.47
N GLY A 56 0.60 -18.05 -8.33
CA GLY A 56 -0.24 -16.98 -8.85
C GLY A 56 -1.31 -16.46 -7.87
N LYS A 57 -1.65 -17.17 -6.78
CA LYS A 57 -2.61 -16.66 -5.79
C LYS A 57 -2.09 -15.42 -5.06
N PHE A 58 -0.80 -15.43 -4.68
CA PHE A 58 -0.16 -14.27 -4.04
C PHE A 58 -0.22 -13.00 -4.91
N LYS A 59 -0.17 -13.16 -6.24
CA LYS A 59 -0.29 -12.06 -7.19
C LYS A 59 -1.73 -11.50 -7.24
N GLN A 60 -2.74 -12.37 -7.17
CA GLN A 60 -4.14 -11.93 -7.08
C GLN A 60 -4.42 -11.21 -5.76
N LEU A 61 -3.85 -11.70 -4.67
CA LEU A 61 -3.90 -11.05 -3.35
C LEU A 61 -3.33 -9.62 -3.43
N GLY A 62 -2.13 -9.48 -3.99
CA GLY A 62 -1.48 -8.19 -4.19
C GLY A 62 -2.27 -7.23 -5.10
N TYR A 63 -2.86 -7.74 -6.19
CA TYR A 63 -3.73 -6.97 -7.07
C TYR A 63 -4.96 -6.42 -6.33
N LEU A 64 -5.66 -7.28 -5.58
CA LEU A 64 -6.84 -6.90 -4.83
C LEU A 64 -6.51 -5.93 -3.69
N LYS A 65 -5.37 -6.12 -3.01
CA LYS A 65 -4.82 -5.20 -2.00
C LYS A 65 -4.66 -3.79 -2.57
N ALA A 66 -3.93 -3.66 -3.68
CA ALA A 66 -3.70 -2.37 -4.34
C ALA A 66 -5.01 -1.71 -4.82
N LEU A 67 -5.93 -2.50 -5.39
CA LEU A 67 -7.19 -1.97 -5.90
C LEU A 67 -8.14 -1.54 -4.78
N ALA A 68 -8.19 -2.28 -3.67
CA ALA A 68 -8.95 -1.90 -2.48
C ALA A 68 -8.45 -0.57 -1.91
N THR A 69 -7.12 -0.39 -1.82
CA THR A 69 -6.50 0.89 -1.46
C THR A 69 -6.95 2.01 -2.39
N ALA A 70 -6.88 1.81 -3.71
CA ALA A 70 -7.33 2.81 -4.69
C ALA A 70 -8.81 3.18 -4.52
N ARG A 71 -9.65 2.21 -4.16
CA ARG A 71 -11.08 2.42 -3.93
C ARG A 71 -11.36 3.20 -2.65
N LEU A 72 -10.66 2.92 -1.56
CA LEU A 72 -10.78 3.69 -0.31
C LEU A 72 -10.32 5.13 -0.50
N LEU A 73 -9.23 5.35 -1.24
CA LEU A 73 -8.77 6.69 -1.62
C LEU A 73 -9.82 7.44 -2.47
N GLU A 74 -10.51 6.74 -3.37
CA GLU A 74 -11.62 7.32 -4.15
C GLU A 74 -12.78 7.80 -3.27
N LEU A 75 -13.06 7.05 -2.20
CA LEU A 75 -14.07 7.39 -1.20
C LEU A 75 -13.63 8.51 -0.25
N GLY A 76 -12.38 8.98 -0.37
CA GLY A 76 -11.83 10.11 0.38
C GLY A 76 -11.10 9.75 1.67
N PHE A 77 -10.86 8.47 1.93
CA PHE A 77 -10.12 8.02 3.11
C PHE A 77 -8.60 8.05 2.87
N ASP A 78 -7.85 8.66 3.79
CA ASP A 78 -6.41 8.38 3.90
C ASP A 78 -6.27 6.92 4.35
N VAL A 79 -5.34 6.17 3.74
CA VAL A 79 -5.20 4.73 3.94
C VAL A 79 -3.83 4.42 4.52
N LEU A 80 -3.79 4.02 5.79
CA LEU A 80 -2.64 3.30 6.35
C LEU A 80 -2.93 1.80 6.22
N LEU A 81 -2.17 1.14 5.37
CA LEU A 81 -2.30 -0.28 5.07
C LEU A 81 -1.21 -1.06 5.81
N SER A 82 -1.59 -2.15 6.46
CA SER A 82 -0.65 -3.18 6.90
C SER A 82 -1.11 -4.58 6.48
N ASP A 83 -0.17 -5.46 6.13
CA ASP A 83 -0.44 -6.89 5.98
C ASP A 83 -0.85 -7.47 7.35
N ALA A 84 -1.60 -8.59 7.34
CA ALA A 84 -2.20 -9.16 8.53
C ALA A 84 -1.18 -9.76 9.53
N ASP A 85 0.06 -9.98 9.09
CA ASP A 85 1.18 -10.47 9.89
C ASP A 85 2.06 -9.33 10.44
N ALA A 86 1.66 -8.06 10.27
CA ALA A 86 2.30 -6.92 10.89
C ALA A 86 1.72 -6.64 12.30
N VAL A 87 2.60 -6.23 13.22
CA VAL A 87 2.21 -5.82 14.58
C VAL A 87 2.64 -4.37 14.81
N TRP A 88 1.71 -3.52 15.22
CA TRP A 88 1.98 -2.13 15.58
C TRP A 88 2.36 -2.02 17.05
N LEU A 89 3.55 -1.47 17.33
CA LEU A 89 4.04 -1.24 18.70
C LEU A 89 3.74 0.18 19.21
N GLY A 90 3.27 1.06 18.34
CA GLY A 90 2.95 2.45 18.66
C GLY A 90 2.03 3.09 17.62
N ASP A 91 1.48 4.24 17.97
CA ASP A 91 0.62 5.04 17.09
C ASP A 91 1.49 5.77 16.04
N PRO A 92 1.38 5.47 14.73
CA PRO A 92 2.22 6.10 13.71
C PRO A 92 1.77 7.49 13.26
N TRP A 93 0.57 7.92 13.66
CA TRP A 93 -0.03 9.16 13.18
C TRP A 93 0.68 10.46 13.58
N PRO A 94 1.42 10.55 14.70
CA PRO A 94 2.27 11.70 14.99
C PRO A 94 3.32 11.98 13.89
N TRP A 95 3.81 10.96 13.18
CA TRP A 95 4.80 11.13 12.11
C TRP A 95 4.15 11.28 10.73
N ILE A 96 3.11 10.49 10.44
CA ILE A 96 2.41 10.53 9.15
C ILE A 96 1.63 11.84 8.97
N GLY A 97 1.10 12.37 10.09
CA GLY A 97 0.12 13.45 10.09
C GLY A 97 -1.27 12.96 9.70
N SER A 98 -2.31 13.42 10.41
CA SER A 98 -3.71 13.10 10.07
C SER A 98 -4.45 14.34 9.58
N ARG A 99 -5.35 14.16 8.60
CA ARG A 99 -6.33 15.18 8.22
C ARG A 99 -7.30 15.53 9.35
N ALA A 100 -7.45 14.61 10.29
CA ALA A 100 -8.46 14.71 11.32
C ALA A 100 -7.99 15.62 12.48
N GLY A 101 -6.77 16.16 12.41
CA GLY A 101 -6.21 17.09 13.39
C GLY A 101 -5.28 16.39 14.37
N GLY A 102 -4.20 17.09 14.71
CA GLY A 102 -3.08 16.61 15.50
C GLY A 102 -1.82 17.31 14.99
N GLN A 103 -1.04 17.91 15.89
CA GLN A 103 0.22 18.52 15.50
C GLN A 103 1.21 17.38 15.23
N PRO A 104 1.81 17.29 14.02
CA PRO A 104 2.84 16.29 13.76
C PRO A 104 3.97 16.43 14.77
N SER A 105 4.67 15.33 15.04
CA SER A 105 5.93 15.36 15.78
C SER A 105 6.86 16.38 15.14
N ALA A 106 7.62 17.11 15.95
CA ALA A 106 8.65 18.02 15.45
C ALA A 106 9.66 17.28 14.55
N ASP A 107 9.87 15.99 14.81
CA ASP A 107 10.78 15.16 14.04
C ASP A 107 10.17 14.74 12.71
N ALA A 108 8.85 14.76 12.52
CA ALA A 108 8.16 14.19 11.35
C ALA A 108 8.66 14.70 9.97
N GLY A 109 9.36 15.83 9.94
CA GLY A 109 9.97 16.38 8.72
C GLY A 109 8.93 16.56 7.62
N ASP A 110 9.23 16.04 6.43
CA ASP A 110 8.38 16.15 5.25
C ASP A 110 7.37 14.99 5.11
N LEU A 111 7.32 14.02 6.04
CA LEU A 111 6.37 12.90 5.99
C LEU A 111 4.90 13.37 5.88
N PRO A 112 4.46 14.43 6.60
CA PRO A 112 3.09 14.94 6.48
C PRO A 112 2.75 15.52 5.10
N LEU A 113 3.73 15.73 4.23
CA LEU A 113 3.55 16.25 2.87
C LEU A 113 3.52 15.15 1.81
N ALA A 114 4.01 13.94 2.12
CA ALA A 114 4.18 12.86 1.15
C ALA A 114 2.87 12.13 0.78
N ASP A 115 2.52 12.06 -0.51
CA ASP A 115 1.29 11.37 -0.95
C ASP A 115 1.32 9.85 -0.69
N VAL A 116 2.51 9.26 -0.69
CA VAL A 116 2.75 7.84 -0.41
C VAL A 116 3.94 7.74 0.55
N LEU A 117 3.80 6.96 1.62
CA LEU A 117 4.90 6.56 2.48
C LEU A 117 5.05 5.04 2.40
N ALA A 118 6.28 4.57 2.33
CA ALA A 118 6.60 3.15 2.30
C ALA A 118 7.59 2.84 3.43
N SER A 119 7.40 1.69 4.05
CA SER A 119 8.39 1.13 4.96
C SER A 119 9.54 0.48 4.19
N ASN A 120 10.67 0.26 4.86
CA ASN A 120 11.75 -0.57 4.39
C ASN A 120 12.01 -1.68 5.42
N ASP A 121 12.52 -2.82 4.96
CA ASP A 121 12.85 -3.96 5.83
C ASP A 121 14.32 -3.93 6.31
N MET A 122 15.10 -2.92 5.92
CA MET A 122 16.50 -2.79 6.32
C MET A 122 16.84 -1.37 6.79
N PRO A 123 17.62 -1.23 7.88
CA PRO A 123 18.00 0.06 8.44
C PRO A 123 19.03 0.82 7.59
N ASP A 124 19.77 0.14 6.70
CA ASP A 124 20.90 0.73 5.99
C ASP A 124 20.47 1.56 4.77
N LEU A 125 20.79 2.86 4.82
CA LEU A 125 20.71 3.77 3.68
C LEU A 125 22.05 3.80 2.93
N ARG A 126 21.99 3.86 1.60
CA ARG A 126 23.12 4.18 0.72
C ARG A 126 23.61 5.61 0.98
N ARG A 127 24.80 5.93 0.45
CA ARG A 127 25.40 7.28 0.54
C ARG A 127 24.52 8.41 -0.02
N ASP A 128 23.61 8.08 -0.93
CA ASP A 128 22.65 9.02 -1.53
C ASP A 128 21.35 9.15 -0.70
N GLY A 129 21.30 8.53 0.48
CA GLY A 129 20.15 8.53 1.38
C GLY A 129 19.06 7.53 1.00
N GLN A 130 19.15 6.85 -0.16
CA GLN A 130 18.17 5.85 -0.55
C GLN A 130 18.42 4.52 0.20
N PRO A 131 17.41 3.74 0.59
CA PRO A 131 17.64 2.42 1.15
C PRO A 131 18.40 1.53 0.16
N ASP A 132 19.35 0.74 0.68
CA ASP A 132 20.10 -0.22 -0.15
C ASP A 132 19.22 -1.42 -0.57
N SER A 133 18.00 -1.49 -0.02
CA SER A 133 17.04 -2.58 -0.17
C SER A 133 15.70 -2.15 -0.79
N VAL A 134 14.89 -3.15 -1.06
CA VAL A 134 13.52 -3.09 -1.60
C VAL A 134 12.58 -2.53 -0.52
N TYR A 135 11.76 -1.54 -0.86
CA TYR A 135 10.66 -1.05 -0.01
C TYR A 135 9.65 -2.17 0.25
N ASN A 136 9.08 -2.20 1.46
CA ASN A 136 8.07 -3.18 1.85
C ASN A 136 6.67 -2.66 1.49
N SER A 137 5.87 -3.47 0.77
CA SER A 137 4.47 -3.13 0.42
C SER A 137 3.45 -3.63 1.43
N GLY A 138 3.92 -4.26 2.50
CA GLY A 138 3.16 -4.77 3.62
C GLY A 138 2.93 -3.74 4.72
N VAL A 139 3.65 -2.61 4.76
CA VAL A 139 3.25 -1.41 5.53
C VAL A 139 3.46 -0.16 4.69
N ALA A 140 2.37 0.50 4.31
CA ALA A 140 2.40 1.69 3.48
C ALA A 140 1.24 2.65 3.78
N PHE A 141 1.48 3.94 3.64
CA PHE A 141 0.46 4.98 3.77
C PHE A 141 0.18 5.64 2.43
N PHE A 142 -1.08 5.98 2.19
CA PHE A 142 -1.56 6.67 1.00
C PHE A 142 -2.49 7.81 1.40
N ARG A 143 -2.16 9.04 0.98
CA ARG A 143 -2.99 10.21 1.25
C ARG A 143 -4.08 10.36 0.20
N ALA A 144 -5.35 10.43 0.63
CA ALA A 144 -6.43 10.79 -0.27
C ALA A 144 -6.24 12.24 -0.72
N SER A 145 -6.66 12.59 -1.94
CA SER A 145 -6.72 14.00 -2.34
C SER A 145 -8.10 14.60 -2.02
N PRO A 146 -8.20 15.92 -1.79
CA PRO A 146 -9.51 16.57 -1.65
C PRO A 146 -10.38 16.24 -2.86
N GLY A 147 -11.60 15.73 -2.64
CA GLY A 147 -12.51 15.29 -3.70
C GLY A 147 -12.33 13.84 -4.20
N GLY A 148 -11.36 13.07 -3.69
CA GLY A 148 -11.22 11.61 -3.83
C GLY A 148 -10.85 11.08 -5.23
N ARG A 149 -11.47 11.59 -6.29
CA ARG A 149 -11.30 11.12 -7.68
C ARG A 149 -10.20 11.92 -8.38
N GLY A 150 -8.97 11.43 -8.33
CA GLY A 150 -7.86 12.00 -9.13
C GLY A 150 -6.59 12.35 -8.36
N GLY A 151 -6.47 11.92 -7.10
CA GLY A 151 -5.25 12.11 -6.31
C GLY A 151 -4.05 11.33 -6.82
N ARG A 152 -2.83 11.85 -6.56
CA ARG A 152 -1.56 11.19 -6.92
C ARG A 152 -1.47 9.78 -6.32
N ALA A 153 -1.76 9.64 -5.02
CA ALA A 153 -1.75 8.34 -4.34
C ALA A 153 -2.74 7.33 -4.94
N ARG A 154 -3.94 7.79 -5.35
CA ARG A 154 -4.93 6.92 -6.01
C ARG A 154 -4.45 6.46 -7.38
N ARG A 155 -3.89 7.36 -8.17
CA ARG A 155 -3.30 7.00 -9.48
C ARG A 155 -2.18 5.98 -9.31
N PHE A 156 -1.31 6.21 -8.33
CA PHE A 156 -0.27 5.26 -7.96
C PHE A 156 -0.85 3.88 -7.60
N ALA A 157 -1.86 3.81 -6.72
CA ALA A 157 -2.46 2.55 -6.30
C ALA A 157 -3.17 1.79 -7.44
N LEU A 158 -3.82 2.50 -8.37
CA LEU A 158 -4.39 1.89 -9.58
C LEU A 158 -3.32 1.31 -10.50
N GLU A 159 -2.25 2.06 -10.72
CA GLU A 159 -1.14 1.62 -11.54
C GLU A 159 -0.43 0.41 -10.91
N TRP A 160 -0.24 0.45 -9.59
CA TRP A 160 0.29 -0.66 -8.82
C TRP A 160 -0.57 -1.92 -8.99
N ALA A 161 -1.89 -1.82 -8.90
CA ALA A 161 -2.80 -2.93 -9.14
C ALA A 161 -2.65 -3.47 -10.58
N ASN A 162 -2.74 -2.60 -11.58
CA ASN A 162 -2.66 -2.99 -13.00
C ASN A 162 -1.35 -3.72 -13.33
N ARG A 163 -0.21 -3.22 -12.84
CA ARG A 163 1.11 -3.84 -13.03
C ARG A 163 1.24 -5.16 -12.30
N THR A 164 0.73 -5.20 -11.06
CA THR A 164 0.73 -6.43 -10.29
C THR A 164 0.02 -7.53 -11.05
N LEU A 165 -1.05 -7.24 -11.80
CA LEU A 165 -1.73 -8.25 -12.63
C LEU A 165 -1.01 -8.52 -13.97
N ALA A 166 -0.48 -7.48 -14.63
CA ALA A 166 0.06 -7.56 -15.99
C ALA A 166 1.46 -8.21 -16.10
N THR A 167 2.29 -8.13 -15.06
CA THR A 167 3.68 -8.63 -15.11
C THR A 167 3.76 -10.16 -14.99
N GLY A 168 4.82 -10.78 -15.53
CA GLY A 168 5.00 -12.24 -15.47
C GLY A 168 5.21 -12.80 -14.06
N VAL A 169 5.49 -14.11 -13.95
CA VAL A 169 5.62 -14.86 -12.67
C VAL A 169 6.68 -14.30 -11.70
N ILE A 170 7.61 -13.47 -12.19
CA ILE A 170 8.67 -12.83 -11.39
C ILE A 170 8.16 -11.56 -10.67
N GLY A 171 7.05 -10.96 -11.12
CA GLY A 171 6.46 -9.77 -10.51
C GLY A 171 5.37 -10.12 -9.49
N ASN A 172 5.59 -9.73 -8.23
CA ASN A 172 4.53 -9.61 -7.21
C ASN A 172 4.23 -8.14 -6.91
N ASP A 173 3.27 -7.87 -6.03
CA ASP A 173 2.89 -6.50 -5.68
C ASP A 173 4.07 -5.71 -5.13
N GLN A 174 4.91 -6.27 -4.24
CA GLN A 174 6.08 -5.56 -3.72
C GLN A 174 7.06 -5.18 -4.83
N THR A 175 7.27 -6.07 -5.80
CA THR A 175 8.15 -5.82 -6.95
C THR A 175 7.64 -4.65 -7.77
N GLU A 176 6.35 -4.62 -8.07
CA GLU A 176 5.75 -3.54 -8.87
C GLU A 176 5.64 -2.24 -8.08
N PHE A 177 5.38 -2.30 -6.79
CA PHE A 177 5.40 -1.16 -5.87
C PHE A 177 6.76 -0.47 -5.90
N ASN A 178 7.84 -1.24 -5.82
CA ASN A 178 9.20 -0.73 -5.90
C ASN A 178 9.56 -0.17 -7.28
N ARG A 179 9.07 -0.78 -8.36
CA ARG A 179 9.31 -0.27 -9.72
C ARG A 179 8.67 1.10 -9.93
N LEU A 180 7.49 1.31 -9.33
CA LEU A 180 6.81 2.60 -9.32
C LEU A 180 7.53 3.63 -8.44
N LEU A 181 7.88 3.27 -7.20
CA LEU A 181 8.63 4.10 -6.26
C LEU A 181 10.11 4.32 -6.61
N ARG A 182 10.62 3.82 -7.72
CA ARG A 182 11.99 4.16 -8.17
C ARG A 182 11.97 4.91 -9.50
N ASN A 183 10.77 5.31 -9.92
CA ASN A 183 10.48 5.97 -11.18
C ASN A 183 11.32 5.45 -12.36
N ARG A 184 11.45 4.12 -12.46
CA ARG A 184 12.00 3.50 -13.69
C ARG A 184 11.03 3.59 -14.87
N TYR A 185 9.91 4.31 -14.71
CA TYR A 185 8.84 4.46 -15.66
C TYR A 185 8.31 5.89 -15.61
N ILE A 186 8.09 6.49 -16.78
CA ILE A 186 7.40 7.78 -16.92
C ILE A 186 5.89 7.50 -16.91
N ASP A 187 5.10 8.33 -16.21
CA ASP A 187 3.64 8.26 -16.17
C ASP A 187 3.06 8.06 -17.59
N GLY A 188 2.34 6.95 -17.81
CA GLY A 188 1.67 6.65 -19.09
C GLY A 188 2.53 5.96 -20.16
N ASP A 189 3.81 5.69 -19.91
CA ASP A 189 4.66 4.86 -20.79
C ASP A 189 4.82 3.44 -20.22
N TYR A 190 3.92 2.56 -20.66
CA TYR A 190 3.88 1.15 -20.28
C TYR A 190 4.91 0.27 -21.02
N SER A 191 5.72 0.84 -21.92
CA SER A 191 6.63 0.07 -22.79
C SER A 191 8.05 -0.11 -22.23
N CYS A 192 8.43 0.70 -21.24
CA CYS A 192 9.81 0.83 -20.77
C CYS A 192 10.11 -0.14 -19.61
N ASN A 193 9.97 -1.45 -19.84
CA ASN A 193 10.25 -2.50 -18.83
C ASN A 193 11.76 -2.79 -18.60
N ARG A 194 12.69 -1.93 -19.07
CA ARG A 194 14.13 -2.23 -19.07
C ARG A 194 14.89 -1.52 -17.94
N PRO A 195 15.81 -2.22 -17.24
CA PRO A 195 16.68 -1.63 -16.21
C PRO A 195 17.50 -0.43 -16.68
N GLU A 196 17.76 -0.32 -17.99
CA GLU A 196 18.54 0.77 -18.59
C GLU A 196 17.76 2.09 -18.77
N CYS A 197 16.43 2.07 -18.58
CA CYS A 197 15.60 3.27 -18.58
C CYS A 197 15.84 4.08 -17.29
N LEU A 198 16.92 4.86 -17.25
CA LEU A 198 17.19 5.84 -16.20
C LEU A 198 16.40 7.12 -16.51
N ALA A 199 15.11 7.16 -16.19
CA ALA A 199 14.38 8.43 -16.16
C ALA A 199 15.01 9.34 -15.08
N ARG A 200 15.06 10.65 -15.32
CA ARG A 200 15.44 11.62 -14.29
C ARG A 200 14.47 11.48 -13.11
N ASP A 201 15.03 11.39 -11.90
CA ASP A 201 14.33 11.25 -10.63
C ASP A 201 13.28 12.38 -10.47
N PRO A 202 11.97 12.15 -10.68
CA PRO A 202 10.98 13.22 -10.70
C PRO A 202 10.24 13.38 -9.36
N GLY A 203 10.58 12.57 -8.36
CA GLY A 203 10.12 12.73 -6.99
C GLY A 203 11.31 13.06 -6.09
N MET A 204 11.19 14.09 -5.25
CA MET A 204 12.08 14.19 -4.10
C MET A 204 11.73 13.01 -3.17
N TYR A 205 12.52 11.94 -3.24
CA TYR A 205 12.59 10.98 -2.15
C TYR A 205 13.26 11.70 -0.99
N VAL A 206 12.50 11.96 0.06
CA VAL A 206 13.05 12.46 1.32
C VAL A 206 13.20 11.24 2.22
N PRO A 207 14.40 10.63 2.29
CA PRO A 207 14.61 9.55 3.23
C PRO A 207 14.44 10.08 4.64
N TYR A 208 13.71 9.33 5.46
CA TYR A 208 13.40 9.73 6.81
C TYR A 208 13.38 8.50 7.71
N SER A 209 14.01 8.62 8.88
CA SER A 209 14.00 7.61 9.93
C SER A 209 13.41 8.24 11.19
N ALA A 210 12.33 7.64 11.71
CA ALA A 210 11.87 7.91 13.07
C ALA A 210 12.35 6.81 13.99
N GLU A 211 12.94 7.19 15.12
CA GLU A 211 13.14 6.29 16.25
C GLU A 211 11.87 6.24 17.09
N TRP A 212 11.43 5.02 17.40
CA TRP A 212 10.26 4.78 18.23
C TRP A 212 10.73 4.52 19.64
N VAL A 213 10.55 5.50 20.52
CA VAL A 213 10.73 5.26 21.95
C VAL A 213 9.47 4.54 22.41
N CYS A 214 9.58 3.23 22.68
CA CYS A 214 8.57 2.53 23.42
C CYS A 214 8.69 3.02 24.87
N ASP A 215 7.84 3.95 25.28
CA ASP A 215 7.72 4.30 26.69
C ASP A 215 7.32 3.02 27.43
N GLY A 216 8.26 2.49 28.22
CA GLY A 216 8.05 1.31 29.05
C GLY A 216 6.94 1.60 30.06
N GLY A 217 5.76 1.05 29.81
CA GLY A 217 4.71 0.87 30.81
C GLY A 217 5.06 -0.24 31.78
#